data_AF-A0A367M0M6-F1
#
_entry.id   AF-A0A367M0M6-F1
#
_cell.length_a   1.000
_cell.length_b   1.000
_cell.length_c   1.000
_cell.angle_alpha   90.00
_cell.angle_beta   90.00
_cell.angle_gamma   90.00
#
_symmetry.space_group_name_H-M   'P 1'
#
loop_
_entity.id
_entity.type
_entity.pdbx_description
1 polymer ?
#
loop_
_entity_poly.entity_id
_entity_poly.type
_entity_poly.pdbx_seq_one_letter_code
_entity_poly.pdbx_strand_id
1 'polypeptide(L)'
;MSIELAMTRRDLLKRSVVAGIAGMGSFTFSAPLLASTGLLLPANYANQADAAAFWAKPRVLNLYRPATGEHKQICYWRDGHLDLAGYREACHMLRDVRAGKITEIDLRLLNLLRGQQGWLELAYGFKEPYQVNSGYRTKETNEATEGAARDSYHTKGQACDGKFPSLPICLLYTS
;
A
#
# COMPACT_ATOMS: atom_id res chain seq x y z
N MET A 1 41.19 -1.97 32.89
CA MET A 1 41.73 -2.16 31.52
C MET A 1 41.25 -3.53 31.07
N SER A 2 40.33 -3.74 30.14
CA SER A 2 39.59 -2.87 29.21
C SER A 2 38.31 -3.61 28.81
N ILE A 3 37.16 -2.93 28.89
CA ILE A 3 36.21 -2.60 27.80
C ILE A 3 35.64 -3.81 27.04
N GLU A 4 34.42 -4.17 27.44
CA GLU A 4 33.49 -5.04 26.72
C GLU A 4 32.91 -4.26 25.52
N LEU A 5 33.19 -4.72 24.29
CA LEU A 5 32.74 -4.09 23.04
C LEU A 5 31.34 -4.58 22.68
N ALA A 6 30.34 -3.73 22.95
CA ALA A 6 28.95 -3.92 22.52
C ALA A 6 28.84 -3.84 20.98
N MET A 7 28.53 -4.96 20.34
CA MET A 7 28.21 -4.99 18.90
C MET A 7 26.89 -4.25 18.64
N THR A 8 26.93 -3.26 17.74
CA THR A 8 25.77 -2.41 17.42
C THR A 8 24.98 -2.97 16.24
N ARG A 9 23.65 -2.76 16.23
CA ARG A 9 22.66 -3.27 15.24
C ARG A 9 22.97 -3.00 13.74
N ARG A 10 23.99 -2.20 13.42
CA ARG A 10 24.42 -1.93 12.03
C ARG A 10 25.28 -3.05 11.42
N ASP A 11 25.95 -3.86 12.23
CA ASP A 11 26.80 -4.95 11.70
C ASP A 11 26.01 -6.18 11.27
N LEU A 12 24.78 -6.36 11.77
CA LEU A 12 23.90 -7.45 11.36
C LEU A 12 23.36 -7.27 9.93
N LEU A 13 23.17 -6.02 9.50
CA LEU A 13 22.61 -5.68 8.18
C LEU A 13 23.62 -5.76 7.04
N LYS A 14 24.93 -5.71 7.32
CA LYS A 14 25.97 -5.83 6.29
C LYS A 14 26.24 -7.28 5.87
N ARG A 15 25.76 -8.27 6.65
CA ARG A 15 25.93 -9.71 6.35
C ARG A 15 24.81 -10.32 5.51
N SER A 16 23.67 -9.64 5.34
CA SER A 16 22.50 -10.19 4.62
C SER A 16 22.43 -9.82 3.12
N VAL A 17 23.41 -9.09 2.57
CA VAL A 17 23.38 -8.65 1.16
C VAL A 17 24.30 -9.47 0.24
N VAL A 18 24.99 -10.51 0.73
CA VAL A 18 25.88 -11.34 -0.09
C VAL A 18 25.52 -12.83 -0.01
N ALA A 19 24.54 -13.22 -0.81
CA ALA A 19 24.36 -14.56 -1.39
C ALA A 19 23.28 -14.41 -2.48
N GLY A 20 23.49 -14.55 -3.77
CA GLY A 20 24.55 -15.22 -4.52
C GLY A 20 23.85 -15.83 -5.73
N ILE A 21 24.00 -15.18 -6.90
CA ILE A 21 23.62 -15.72 -8.20
C ILE A 21 24.53 -16.94 -8.49
N ALA A 22 23.97 -17.98 -9.13
CA ALA A 22 24.59 -19.13 -9.81
C ALA A 22 24.60 -20.49 -9.08
N GLY A 23 24.13 -21.52 -9.81
CA GLY A 23 24.12 -22.95 -9.45
C GLY A 23 22.92 -23.67 -10.08
N MET A 24 22.89 -23.85 -11.40
CA MET A 24 23.14 -25.13 -12.07
C MET A 24 22.17 -26.28 -11.74
N GLY A 25 21.60 -26.86 -12.79
CA GLY A 25 21.42 -28.31 -12.87
C GLY A 25 19.97 -28.79 -12.80
N SER A 26 19.54 -29.37 -13.92
CA SER A 26 18.33 -30.16 -14.09
C SER A 26 18.07 -31.10 -12.91
N PHE A 27 17.08 -30.78 -12.07
CA PHE A 27 16.43 -31.76 -11.20
C PHE A 27 14.94 -31.48 -11.18
N THR A 28 14.21 -32.34 -11.87
CA THR A 28 12.76 -32.49 -11.74
C THR A 28 12.45 -32.96 -10.33
N PHE A 29 12.12 -32.05 -9.43
CA PHE A 29 11.31 -32.34 -8.25
C PHE A 29 10.49 -31.10 -7.93
N SER A 30 9.17 -31.29 -7.86
CA SER A 30 8.24 -30.37 -7.20
C SER A 30 8.67 -30.23 -5.73
N ALA A 31 9.58 -29.29 -5.46
CA ALA A 31 9.92 -28.87 -4.12
C ALA A 31 9.44 -27.43 -3.96
N PRO A 32 8.59 -27.11 -2.97
CA PRO A 32 8.32 -25.73 -2.64
C PRO A 32 9.67 -25.10 -2.29
N LEU A 33 9.96 -23.92 -2.85
CA LEU A 33 11.09 -23.11 -2.43
C LEU A 33 10.96 -22.91 -0.91
N LEU A 34 11.70 -23.68 -0.12
CA LEU A 34 11.93 -23.40 1.28
C LEU A 34 12.75 -22.11 1.31
N ALA A 35 12.06 -20.97 1.48
CA ALA A 35 12.69 -19.74 1.86
C ALA A 35 13.48 -20.01 3.14
N SER A 36 14.80 -19.98 3.06
CA SER A 36 15.76 -20.20 4.16
C SER A 36 15.74 -19.08 5.21
N THR A 37 14.65 -18.33 5.32
CA THR A 37 14.49 -17.17 6.19
C THR A 37 13.78 -17.49 7.50
N GLY A 38 13.32 -18.73 7.71
CA GLY A 38 12.64 -19.13 8.95
C GLY A 38 11.32 -18.41 9.22
N LEU A 39 10.84 -17.59 8.27
CA LEU A 39 9.52 -16.99 8.32
C LEU A 39 8.54 -17.93 7.63
N LEU A 40 7.59 -18.47 8.40
CA LEU A 40 6.34 -19.01 7.88
C LEU A 40 5.59 -17.87 7.18
N LEU A 41 5.77 -17.74 5.87
CA LEU A 41 4.91 -16.87 5.08
C LEU A 41 3.50 -17.46 5.10
N PRO A 42 2.44 -16.69 5.38
CA PRO A 42 1.08 -17.19 5.30
C PRO A 42 0.82 -17.78 3.91
N ALA A 43 0.04 -18.86 3.87
CA ALA A 43 -0.19 -19.70 2.68
C ALA A 43 -0.69 -18.95 1.42
N ASN A 44 -1.08 -17.68 1.57
CA ASN A 44 -1.68 -16.84 0.53
C ASN A 44 -0.74 -15.71 0.04
N TYR A 45 0.58 -15.85 0.18
CA TYR A 45 1.49 -14.95 -0.53
C TYR A 45 1.45 -15.28 -2.03
N ALA A 46 0.92 -14.35 -2.82
CA ALA A 46 0.83 -14.49 -4.27
C ALA A 46 2.22 -14.80 -4.85
N ASN A 47 2.33 -15.89 -5.62
CA ASN A 47 3.55 -16.17 -6.37
C ASN A 47 3.75 -15.07 -7.45
N GLN A 48 4.93 -15.02 -8.07
CA GLN A 48 5.25 -13.98 -9.05
C GLN A 48 4.26 -13.95 -10.24
N ALA A 49 3.76 -15.11 -10.67
CA ALA A 49 2.80 -15.21 -11.76
C ALA A 49 1.43 -14.64 -11.37
N ASP A 50 0.95 -14.94 -10.16
CA ASP A 50 -0.31 -14.42 -9.63
C ASP A 50 -0.25 -12.90 -9.43
N ALA A 51 0.88 -12.40 -8.94
CA ALA A 51 1.11 -10.96 -8.81
C ALA A 51 1.12 -10.28 -10.18
N ALA A 52 1.79 -10.85 -11.18
CA ALA A 52 1.79 -10.35 -12.55
C ALA A 52 0.38 -10.37 -13.16
N ALA A 53 -0.37 -11.45 -12.98
CA ALA A 53 -1.74 -11.59 -13.45
C ALA A 53 -2.69 -10.58 -12.78
N PHE A 54 -2.48 -10.27 -11.49
CA PHE A 54 -3.22 -9.22 -10.79
C PHE A 54 -2.95 -7.84 -11.39
N TRP A 55 -1.70 -7.47 -11.61
CA TRP A 55 -1.32 -6.15 -12.12
C TRP A 55 -1.54 -5.96 -13.63
N ALA A 56 -1.74 -7.06 -14.37
CA ALA A 56 -2.13 -7.04 -15.78
C ALA A 56 -3.61 -6.62 -15.97
N LYS A 57 -4.46 -6.81 -14.96
CA LYS A 57 -5.86 -6.38 -15.00
C LYS A 57 -5.99 -4.85 -14.89
N PRO A 58 -7.10 -4.27 -15.38
CA PRO A 58 -7.41 -2.86 -15.11
C PRO A 58 -7.39 -2.56 -13.61
N ARG A 59 -6.77 -1.45 -13.22
CA ARG A 59 -6.63 -1.04 -11.82
C ARG A 59 -7.80 -0.15 -11.44
N VAL A 60 -8.75 -0.75 -10.74
CA VAL A 60 -9.98 -0.08 -10.29
C VAL A 60 -9.93 0.13 -8.78
N LEU A 61 -10.15 1.36 -8.33
CA LEU A 61 -10.32 1.71 -6.92
C LEU A 61 -11.80 1.83 -6.60
N ASN A 62 -12.25 1.20 -5.52
CA ASN A 62 -13.59 1.40 -4.96
C ASN A 62 -13.49 2.31 -3.72
N LEU A 63 -13.81 3.59 -3.88
CA LEU A 63 -13.61 4.62 -2.85
C LEU A 63 -14.93 5.24 -2.41
N TYR A 64 -15.12 5.36 -1.10
CA TYR A 64 -16.21 6.12 -0.49
C TYR A 64 -15.67 7.28 0.33
N ARG A 65 -16.28 8.45 0.22
CA ARG A 65 -15.91 9.66 0.97
C ARG A 65 -17.04 10.05 1.93
N PRO A 66 -16.98 9.67 3.23
CA PRO A 66 -18.05 9.96 4.17
C PRO A 66 -18.39 11.45 4.31
N ALA A 67 -17.37 12.31 4.21
CA ALA A 67 -17.53 13.77 4.35
C ALA A 67 -18.40 14.40 3.24
N THR A 68 -18.46 13.80 2.06
CA THR A 68 -19.23 14.31 0.91
C THR A 68 -20.34 13.36 0.46
N GLY A 69 -20.35 12.12 0.98
CA GLY A 69 -21.24 11.05 0.53
C GLY A 69 -20.87 10.46 -0.85
N GLU A 70 -19.77 10.91 -1.46
CA GLU A 70 -19.36 10.44 -2.79
C GLU A 70 -18.90 8.98 -2.74
N HIS A 71 -19.41 8.16 -3.65
CA HIS A 71 -18.97 6.78 -3.86
C HIS A 71 -18.62 6.59 -5.33
N LYS A 72 -17.39 6.14 -5.62
CA LYS A 72 -16.92 5.95 -6.99
C LYS A 72 -16.08 4.69 -7.15
N GLN A 73 -16.30 4.00 -8.26
CA GLN A 73 -15.41 2.96 -8.78
C GLN A 73 -14.61 3.54 -9.94
N ILE A 74 -13.30 3.64 -9.79
CA ILE A 74 -12.44 4.49 -10.62
C ILE A 74 -11.35 3.63 -11.25
N CYS A 75 -11.36 3.50 -12.56
CA CYS A 75 -10.27 2.86 -13.31
C CYS A 75 -9.22 3.91 -13.65
N TYR A 76 -8.07 3.90 -12.98
CA TYR A 76 -6.99 4.87 -13.26
C TYR A 76 -5.88 4.31 -14.15
N TRP A 77 -5.89 3.00 -14.42
CA TRP A 77 -4.88 2.34 -15.25
C TRP A 77 -5.49 1.16 -15.98
N ARG A 78 -5.27 1.08 -17.29
CA ARG A 78 -5.72 -0.04 -18.13
C ARG A 78 -4.75 -0.26 -19.28
N ASP A 79 -4.63 -1.51 -19.72
CA ASP A 79 -3.91 -1.85 -20.95
C ASP A 79 -2.45 -1.32 -20.98
N GLY A 80 -1.80 -1.24 -19.80
CA GLY A 80 -0.43 -0.74 -19.65
C GLY A 80 -0.30 0.79 -19.64
N HIS A 81 -1.39 1.54 -19.73
CA HIS A 81 -1.39 3.00 -19.78
C HIS A 81 -2.20 3.63 -18.64
N LEU A 82 -1.84 4.86 -18.29
CA LEU A 82 -2.58 5.67 -17.34
C LEU A 82 -3.87 6.19 -17.99
N ASP A 83 -5.01 5.88 -17.39
CA ASP A 83 -6.30 6.47 -17.77
C ASP A 83 -6.40 7.85 -17.10
N LEU A 84 -6.18 8.91 -17.88
CA LEU A 84 -6.16 10.29 -17.36
C LEU A 84 -7.51 10.72 -16.77
N ALA A 85 -8.63 10.21 -17.30
CA ALA A 85 -9.95 10.57 -16.80
C ALA A 85 -10.16 9.97 -15.40
N GLY A 86 -9.87 8.67 -15.26
CA GLY A 86 -9.93 8.00 -13.97
C GLY A 86 -8.88 8.51 -12.98
N TYR A 87 -7.67 8.85 -13.44
CA TYR A 87 -6.65 9.45 -12.58
C TYR A 87 -7.11 10.79 -11.98
N ARG A 88 -7.71 11.68 -12.80
CA ARG A 88 -8.28 12.94 -12.31
C ARG A 88 -9.42 12.72 -11.32
N GLU A 89 -10.25 11.72 -11.57
CA GLU A 89 -11.33 11.35 -10.66
C GLU A 89 -10.81 10.79 -9.33
N ALA A 90 -9.74 10.01 -9.35
CA ALA A 90 -9.04 9.55 -8.14
C ALA A 90 -8.45 10.73 -7.36
N CYS A 91 -7.82 11.70 -8.05
CA CYS A 91 -7.33 12.93 -7.43
C CYS A 91 -8.46 13.74 -6.79
N HIS A 92 -9.61 13.83 -7.45
CA HIS A 92 -10.79 14.48 -6.91
C HIS A 92 -11.31 13.77 -5.65
N MET A 93 -11.39 12.43 -5.64
CA MET A 93 -11.82 11.68 -4.45
C MET A 93 -10.90 11.88 -3.25
N LEU A 94 -9.59 12.02 -3.52
CA LEU A 94 -8.56 12.23 -2.50
C LEU A 94 -8.30 13.72 -2.20
N ARG A 95 -9.10 14.65 -2.72
CA ARG A 95 -8.93 16.09 -2.52
C ARG A 95 -9.06 16.51 -1.05
N ASP A 96 -8.53 17.70 -0.78
CA ASP A 96 -8.86 18.42 0.45
C ASP A 96 -10.29 18.96 0.34
N VAL A 97 -11.23 18.32 1.05
CA VAL A 97 -12.66 18.70 1.02
C VAL A 97 -12.90 19.99 1.80
N ARG A 98 -12.11 20.28 2.84
CA ARG A 98 -12.28 21.49 3.65
C ARG A 98 -11.89 22.73 2.86
N ALA A 99 -10.77 22.65 2.15
CA ALA A 99 -10.29 23.74 1.30
C ALA A 99 -10.82 23.71 -0.14
N GLY A 100 -11.48 22.62 -0.55
CA GLY A 100 -11.96 22.42 -1.92
C GLY A 100 -10.84 22.31 -2.96
N LYS A 101 -9.59 22.04 -2.54
CA LYS A 101 -8.42 22.01 -3.43
C LYS A 101 -8.03 20.59 -3.82
N ILE A 102 -7.76 20.42 -5.11
CA ILE A 102 -7.28 19.20 -5.72
C ILE A 102 -5.79 19.38 -6.05
N THR A 103 -5.02 18.30 -5.93
CA THR A 103 -3.63 18.23 -6.39
C THR A 103 -3.40 16.92 -7.12
N GLU A 104 -2.26 16.80 -7.78
CA GLU A 104 -1.77 15.52 -8.29
C GLU A 104 -1.48 14.56 -7.13
N ILE A 105 -2.07 13.37 -7.21
CA ILE A 105 -1.83 12.29 -6.26
C ILE A 105 -0.77 11.35 -6.81
N ASP A 106 0.14 10.90 -5.95
CA ASP A 106 1.18 9.94 -6.33
C ASP A 106 0.58 8.62 -6.82
N LEU A 107 0.96 8.17 -8.01
CA LEU A 107 0.51 6.89 -8.56
C LEU A 107 0.87 5.70 -7.67
N ARG A 108 1.97 5.79 -6.92
CA ARG A 108 2.38 4.76 -5.95
C ARG A 108 1.36 4.63 -4.83
N LEU A 109 0.75 5.73 -4.38
CA LEU A 109 -0.34 5.71 -3.40
C LEU A 109 -1.57 5.00 -3.97
N LEU A 110 -1.96 5.31 -5.22
CA LEU A 110 -3.09 4.66 -5.87
C LEU A 110 -2.85 3.15 -6.06
N ASN A 111 -1.62 2.76 -6.41
CA ASN A 111 -1.23 1.36 -6.49
C ASN A 111 -1.28 0.68 -5.12
N LEU A 112 -0.81 1.34 -4.05
CA LEU A 112 -0.89 0.82 -2.69
C LEU A 112 -2.34 0.54 -2.28
N LEU A 113 -3.25 1.51 -2.51
CA LEU A 113 -4.67 1.36 -2.22
C LEU A 113 -5.32 0.23 -3.04
N ARG A 114 -4.94 0.08 -4.31
CA ARG A 114 -5.42 -1.03 -5.15
C ARG A 114 -4.90 -2.38 -4.64
N GLY A 115 -3.63 -2.45 -4.27
CA GLY A 115 -3.01 -3.66 -3.73
C GLY A 115 -3.68 -4.13 -2.44
N GLN A 116 -3.99 -3.20 -1.53
CA GLN A 116 -4.75 -3.49 -0.31
C GLN A 116 -6.13 -4.07 -0.61
N GLN A 117 -6.91 -3.42 -1.49
CA GLN A 117 -8.24 -3.91 -1.90
C GLN A 117 -8.15 -5.27 -2.60
N GLY A 118 -7.16 -5.45 -3.49
CA GLY A 118 -6.94 -6.72 -4.19
C GLY A 118 -6.57 -7.86 -3.27
N TRP A 119 -5.72 -7.61 -2.28
CA TRP A 119 -5.35 -8.62 -1.28
C TRP A 119 -6.56 -9.04 -0.44
N LEU A 120 -7.36 -8.07 0.03
CA LEU A 120 -8.60 -8.35 0.78
C LEU A 120 -9.63 -9.12 -0.06
N GLU A 121 -9.77 -8.76 -1.33
CA GLU A 121 -10.64 -9.46 -2.28
C GLU A 121 -10.19 -10.91 -2.49
N LEU A 122 -8.90 -11.14 -2.69
CA LEU A 122 -8.35 -12.50 -2.93
C LEU A 122 -8.35 -13.37 -1.68
N ALA A 123 -7.95 -12.82 -0.53
CA ALA A 123 -7.80 -13.58 0.70
C ALA A 123 -9.14 -13.85 1.40
N TYR A 124 -10.10 -12.93 1.27
CA TYR A 124 -11.34 -12.95 2.06
C TYR A 124 -12.62 -12.69 1.25
N GLY A 125 -12.53 -12.52 -0.07
CA GLY A 125 -13.70 -12.16 -0.89
C GLY A 125 -14.25 -10.76 -0.63
N PHE A 126 -13.47 -9.91 0.05
CA PHE A 126 -13.94 -8.64 0.59
C PHE A 126 -13.89 -7.54 -0.48
N LYS A 127 -15.06 -6.97 -0.82
CA LYS A 127 -15.22 -6.00 -1.93
C LYS A 127 -15.82 -4.65 -1.50
N GLU A 128 -15.92 -4.41 -0.20
CA GLU A 128 -16.44 -3.15 0.32
C GLU A 128 -15.56 -1.97 -0.08
N PRO A 129 -16.15 -0.77 -0.26
CA PRO A 129 -15.38 0.42 -0.59
C PRO A 129 -14.43 0.81 0.55
N TYR A 130 -13.24 1.26 0.18
CA TYR A 130 -12.33 1.90 1.12
C TYR A 130 -12.88 3.28 1.49
N GLN A 131 -13.14 3.53 2.77
CA GLN A 131 -13.58 4.82 3.25
C GLN A 131 -12.40 5.76 3.42
N VAL A 132 -12.32 6.77 2.56
CA VAL A 132 -11.32 7.82 2.61
C VAL A 132 -11.76 8.87 3.63
N ASN A 133 -10.98 9.03 4.70
CA ASN A 133 -11.18 10.13 5.65
C ASN A 133 -10.49 11.39 5.11
N SER A 134 -9.23 11.27 4.69
CA SER A 134 -8.48 12.36 4.08
C SER A 134 -7.38 11.86 3.15
N GLY A 135 -7.25 12.48 1.98
CA GLY A 135 -6.11 12.32 1.08
C GLY A 135 -5.18 13.52 1.17
N TYR A 136 -5.09 14.31 0.11
CA TYR A 136 -4.37 15.58 0.12
C TYR A 136 -4.90 16.54 1.20
N ARG A 137 -3.98 17.26 1.84
CA ARG A 137 -4.29 18.39 2.73
C ARG A 137 -3.53 19.62 2.27
N THR A 138 -4.24 20.73 2.16
CA THR A 138 -3.61 22.04 2.01
C THR A 138 -2.80 22.38 3.26
N LYS A 139 -1.88 23.33 3.16
CA LYS A 139 -1.06 23.75 4.30
C LYS A 139 -1.95 24.24 5.44
N GLU A 140 -2.96 25.03 5.10
CA GLU A 140 -3.93 25.59 6.04
C GLU A 140 -4.71 24.47 6.75
N THR A 141 -5.25 23.49 6.00
CA THR A 141 -5.96 22.35 6.60
C THR A 141 -5.04 21.48 7.46
N ASN A 142 -3.79 21.27 7.06
CA ASN A 142 -2.84 20.47 7.81
C ASN A 142 -2.48 21.13 9.14
N GLU A 143 -2.22 22.45 9.14
CA GLU A 143 -1.93 23.21 10.36
C GLU A 143 -3.14 23.27 11.32
N ALA A 144 -4.35 23.32 10.78
CA ALA A 144 -5.58 23.25 11.56
C ALA A 144 -5.93 21.83 12.05
N THR A 145 -5.21 20.80 11.60
CA THR A 145 -5.43 19.42 12.04
C THR A 145 -4.57 19.13 13.26
N GLU A 146 -5.22 18.88 14.41
CA GLU A 146 -4.53 18.57 15.66
C GLU A 146 -3.58 17.37 15.50
N GLY A 147 -2.34 17.50 15.97
CA GLY A 147 -1.33 16.45 15.91
C GLY A 147 -0.67 16.23 14.54
N ALA A 148 -0.98 17.02 13.52
CA ALA A 148 -0.35 16.88 12.21
C ALA A 148 1.10 17.37 12.20
N ALA A 149 2.00 16.59 11.59
CA ALA A 149 3.38 17.01 11.37
C ALA A 149 3.45 18.16 10.33
N ARG A 150 4.41 19.07 10.52
CA ARG A 150 4.65 20.19 9.58
C ARG A 150 5.07 19.71 8.18
N ASP A 151 5.82 18.60 8.09
CA ASP A 151 6.21 17.95 6.82
C ASP A 151 5.39 16.67 6.58
N SER A 152 4.07 16.80 6.59
CA SER A 152 3.15 15.68 6.39
C SER A 152 3.12 15.23 4.92
N TYR A 153 3.14 13.92 4.67
CA TYR A 153 2.96 13.37 3.31
C TYR A 153 1.60 13.69 2.69
N HIS A 154 0.60 14.10 3.49
CA HIS A 154 -0.68 14.59 2.98
C HIS A 154 -0.53 15.89 2.19
N THR A 155 0.42 16.78 2.52
CA THR A 155 0.64 18.03 1.79
C THR A 155 1.36 17.80 0.46
N LYS A 156 1.93 16.60 0.26
CA LYS A 156 2.62 16.17 -0.96
C LYS A 156 1.76 15.28 -1.86
N GLY A 157 0.50 15.01 -1.50
CA GLY A 157 -0.37 14.08 -2.24
C GLY A 157 0.11 12.62 -2.21
N GLN A 158 0.87 12.26 -1.17
CA GLN A 158 1.53 10.95 -1.04
C GLN A 158 0.95 10.07 0.07
N ALA A 159 -0.03 10.58 0.82
CA ALA A 159 -0.70 9.84 1.90
C ALA A 159 -2.22 9.90 1.79
N CYS A 160 -2.85 8.85 2.30
CA CYS A 160 -4.29 8.74 2.46
C CYS A 160 -4.59 8.06 3.80
N ASP A 161 -5.45 8.69 4.58
CA ASP A 161 -6.04 8.14 5.80
C ASP A 161 -7.43 7.64 5.48
N GLY A 162 -7.75 6.45 5.98
CA GLY A 162 -9.03 5.81 5.73
C GLY A 162 -9.10 4.43 6.35
N LYS A 163 -10.21 3.74 6.11
CA LYS A 163 -10.50 2.44 6.71
C LYS A 163 -11.48 1.62 5.88
N PHE A 164 -11.50 0.32 6.11
CA PHE A 164 -12.63 -0.54 5.76
C PHE A 164 -13.53 -0.65 6.99
N PRO A 165 -14.80 -0.22 6.94
CA PRO A 165 -15.67 -0.12 8.12
C PRO A 165 -15.87 -1.46 8.84
N SER A 166 -16.00 -2.52 8.06
CA SER A 166 -16.25 -3.87 8.56
C SER A 166 -14.99 -4.58 9.05
N LEU A 167 -13.79 -4.00 8.86
CA LEU A 167 -12.55 -4.54 9.42
C LEU A 167 -12.31 -3.94 10.82
N PRO A 168 -12.32 -4.76 11.89
CA PRO A 168 -12.12 -4.26 13.24
C PRO A 168 -10.69 -3.74 13.40
N ILE A 169 -10.56 -2.52 13.92
CA ILE A 169 -9.24 -1.89 14.15
C ILE A 169 -8.46 -2.56 15.30
N CYS A 170 -9.13 -3.42 16.07
CA CYS A 170 -8.61 -4.10 17.26
C CYS A 170 -7.60 -5.23 16.95
N LEU A 171 -7.44 -5.65 15.69
CA LEU A 171 -6.47 -6.69 15.30
C LEU A 171 -4.99 -6.24 15.35
N LEU A 172 -4.70 -5.01 15.76
CA LEU A 172 -3.33 -4.50 15.95
C LEU A 172 -2.86 -4.47 17.41
N TYR A 173 -3.69 -4.93 18.34
CA TYR A 173 -3.36 -5.09 19.77
C TYR A 173 -3.78 -6.48 20.24
N THR A 174 -3.01 -7.50 19.87
CA THR A 174 -3.00 -8.75 20.63
C THR A 174 -1.60 -8.95 21.17
N SER A 175 -1.57 -8.99 22.50
CA SER A 175 -0.49 -8.97 23.48
C SER A 175 0.74 -9.84 23.19
#